data_AF-A0A537YEX2-F1
#
_entry.id   AF-A0A537YEX2-F1
#
_cell.length_a   1.000
_cell.length_b   1.000
_cell.length_c   1.000
_cell.angle_alpha   90.00
_cell.angle_beta   90.00
_cell.angle_gamma   90.00
#
_symmetry.space_group_name_H-M   'P 1'
#
loop_
_entity.id
_entity.type
_entity.pdbx_description
1 polymer ?
#
loop_
_entity_poly.entity_id
_entity_poly.type
_entity_poly.pdbx_seq_one_letter_code
_entity_poly.pdbx_strand_id
1 'polypeptide(L)'
;MQRPNGDGEGEGSSHRDAHSRRNARFDGRREHLDDANRRRIQHLAEPHDVDRTGVRPVRSRDGDRERNRAGFPVQRESDGGSAEPDAGSMITEPIDTLARIQEASFTRASEATRGAFPPERRMDGARLLSFLARKWYSVLATTRPDGRPQAAPVGYALVGTKFVMASLPDAQRVRNLKHEPHASLVIDEDESERHGVVIVDGTTRLLQPLEAGLEMRAPFRDDAGTFPDWIGVLIVLTPERLLSYAAQGFQG
;
A
#
# COMPACT_ATOMS: atom_id res chain seq x y z
N MET A 1 74.01 -6.78 1.52
CA MET A 1 73.97 -6.44 0.08
C MET A 1 72.68 -7.06 -0.47
N GLN A 2 71.59 -6.29 -0.48
CA GLN A 2 70.99 -5.58 -1.63
C GLN A 2 69.85 -6.39 -2.28
N ARG A 3 68.68 -5.74 -2.32
CA ARG A 3 67.45 -6.17 -3.02
C ARG A 3 67.64 -6.11 -4.54
N PRO A 4 66.66 -6.63 -5.31
CA PRO A 4 65.84 -5.65 -6.03
C PRO A 4 64.33 -5.88 -5.90
N ASN A 5 63.60 -4.76 -6.00
CA ASN A 5 62.15 -4.66 -6.14
C ASN A 5 61.73 -4.99 -7.59
N GLY A 6 60.49 -5.47 -7.74
CA GLY A 6 59.76 -5.51 -8.99
C GLY A 6 58.26 -5.64 -8.69
N ASP A 7 57.57 -4.51 -8.71
CA ASP A 7 56.11 -4.39 -8.59
C ASP A 7 55.41 -4.89 -9.87
N GLY A 8 54.21 -5.44 -9.74
CA GLY A 8 53.37 -5.86 -10.86
C GLY A 8 52.01 -6.39 -10.40
N GLU A 9 51.04 -5.48 -10.34
CA GLU A 9 49.63 -5.67 -10.00
C GLU A 9 48.91 -6.70 -10.90
N GLY A 10 47.91 -7.42 -10.38
CA GLY A 10 47.06 -8.24 -11.25
C GLY A 10 46.08 -9.26 -10.67
N GLU A 11 45.58 -9.17 -9.44
CA GLU A 11 44.55 -10.10 -8.94
C GLU A 11 43.35 -9.37 -8.34
N GLY A 12 42.43 -8.91 -9.20
CA GLY A 12 41.20 -8.24 -8.76
C GLY A 12 39.98 -8.40 -9.68
N SER A 13 40.07 -9.21 -10.75
CA SER A 13 39.04 -9.20 -11.82
C SER A 13 38.14 -10.46 -11.87
N SER A 14 38.44 -11.56 -11.18
CA SER A 14 37.70 -12.82 -11.39
C SER A 14 36.36 -12.93 -10.64
N HIS A 15 36.14 -12.18 -9.55
CA HIS A 15 34.93 -12.32 -8.72
C HIS A 15 33.75 -11.43 -9.15
N ARG A 16 33.99 -10.27 -9.77
CA ARG A 16 32.90 -9.38 -10.26
C ARG A 16 32.28 -9.90 -11.56
N ASP A 17 33.09 -10.49 -12.43
CA ASP A 17 32.64 -11.07 -13.70
C ASP A 17 31.71 -12.28 -13.51
N ALA A 18 31.92 -13.07 -12.46
CA ALA A 18 31.11 -14.25 -12.15
C ALA A 18 29.72 -13.91 -11.54
N HIS A 19 29.53 -12.71 -10.99
CA HIS A 19 28.23 -12.21 -10.53
C HIS A 19 27.47 -11.51 -11.65
N SER A 20 28.15 -10.70 -12.49
CA SER A 20 27.54 -10.06 -13.65
C SER A 20 26.97 -11.09 -14.65
N ARG A 21 27.72 -12.17 -14.93
CA ARG A 21 27.27 -13.25 -15.84
C ARG A 21 26.15 -14.12 -15.25
N ARG A 22 25.99 -14.15 -13.91
CA ARG A 22 24.87 -14.85 -13.24
C ARG A 22 23.58 -14.03 -13.28
N ASN A 23 23.68 -12.72 -13.09
CA ASN A 23 22.52 -11.81 -13.18
C ASN A 23 21.98 -11.73 -14.61
N ALA A 24 22.85 -11.63 -15.62
CA ALA A 24 22.42 -11.61 -17.03
C ALA A 24 21.69 -12.90 -17.47
N ARG A 25 22.08 -14.07 -16.92
CA ARG A 25 21.39 -15.36 -17.17
C ARG A 25 20.09 -15.54 -16.38
N PHE A 26 19.89 -14.78 -15.30
CA PHE A 26 18.65 -14.73 -14.52
C PHE A 26 17.64 -13.77 -15.17
N ASP A 27 18.09 -12.60 -15.64
CA ASP A 27 17.27 -11.61 -16.35
C ASP A 27 16.69 -12.18 -17.64
N GLY A 28 17.52 -12.81 -18.48
CA GLY A 28 17.05 -13.42 -19.73
C GLY A 28 16.09 -14.60 -19.54
N ARG A 29 16.09 -15.24 -18.35
CA ARG A 29 15.08 -16.26 -18.00
C ARG A 29 13.77 -15.64 -17.49
N ARG A 30 13.82 -14.44 -16.90
CA ARG A 30 12.66 -13.72 -16.36
C ARG A 30 11.86 -13.05 -17.47
N GLU A 31 12.55 -12.41 -18.42
CA GLU A 31 11.92 -11.83 -19.63
C GLU A 31 11.20 -12.91 -20.46
N HIS A 32 11.79 -14.10 -20.59
CA HIS A 32 11.18 -15.20 -21.33
C HIS A 32 9.95 -15.81 -20.62
N LEU A 33 9.91 -15.76 -19.28
CA LEU A 33 8.77 -16.21 -18.48
C LEU A 33 7.63 -15.19 -18.50
N ASP A 34 7.94 -13.89 -18.50
CA ASP A 34 6.95 -12.81 -18.57
C ASP A 34 6.27 -12.75 -19.94
N ASP A 35 7.02 -12.98 -21.02
CA ASP A 35 6.45 -13.09 -22.38
C ASP A 35 5.62 -14.37 -22.57
N ALA A 36 6.04 -15.48 -21.96
CA ALA A 36 5.27 -16.73 -21.97
C ALA A 36 3.94 -16.57 -21.19
N ASN A 37 3.95 -15.87 -20.06
CA ASN A 37 2.73 -15.58 -19.28
C ASN A 37 1.81 -14.60 -20.01
N ARG A 38 2.37 -13.57 -20.66
CA ARG A 38 1.62 -12.59 -21.46
C ARG A 38 0.88 -13.26 -22.62
N ARG A 39 1.50 -14.21 -23.32
CA ARG A 39 0.87 -14.99 -24.40
C ARG A 39 -0.18 -15.99 -23.90
N ARG A 40 -0.03 -16.50 -22.67
CA ARG A 40 -0.95 -17.46 -22.05
C ARG A 40 -2.26 -16.80 -21.60
N ILE A 41 -2.22 -15.52 -21.23
CA ILE A 41 -3.37 -14.74 -20.76
C ILE A 41 -4.16 -14.12 -21.93
N GLN A 42 -3.52 -13.89 -23.09
CA GLN A 42 -4.17 -13.28 -24.26
C GLN A 42 -5.32 -14.09 -24.86
N HIS A 43 -5.41 -15.41 -24.62
CA HIS A 43 -6.50 -16.25 -25.13
C HIS A 43 -7.59 -16.59 -24.09
N LEU A 44 -7.46 -16.09 -22.86
CA LEU A 44 -8.49 -16.24 -21.82
C LEU A 44 -9.46 -15.04 -21.75
N ALA A 45 -9.31 -14.09 -22.68
CA ALA A 45 -10.09 -12.85 -22.75
C ALA A 45 -11.02 -12.80 -23.99
N GLU A 46 -11.41 -13.93 -24.55
CA GLU A 46 -12.49 -14.03 -25.54
C GLU A 46 -13.79 -14.41 -24.79
N PRO A 47 -14.76 -13.50 -24.64
CA PRO A 47 -15.99 -13.79 -23.91
C PRO A 47 -16.92 -14.66 -24.76
N HIS A 48 -17.00 -15.96 -24.44
CA HIS A 48 -18.09 -16.80 -24.92
C HIS A 48 -19.39 -16.48 -24.16
N ASP A 49 -20.37 -15.99 -24.92
CA ASP A 49 -21.82 -16.00 -24.74
C ASP A 49 -22.37 -15.95 -23.30
N VAL A 50 -22.67 -14.72 -22.86
CA VAL A 50 -23.79 -14.49 -21.93
C VAL A 50 -24.83 -13.70 -22.71
N ASP A 51 -25.95 -14.34 -23.00
CA ASP A 51 -27.11 -13.73 -23.65
C ASP A 51 -27.56 -12.48 -22.87
N ARG A 52 -27.43 -11.32 -23.54
CA ARG A 52 -27.91 -10.02 -23.07
C ARG A 52 -28.77 -9.37 -24.15
N THR A 53 -29.82 -10.04 -24.61
CA THR A 53 -30.89 -9.31 -25.29
C THR A 53 -31.65 -8.45 -24.28
N GLY A 54 -31.44 -7.12 -24.32
CA GLY A 54 -32.43 -6.18 -23.81
C GLY A 54 -31.95 -5.07 -22.88
N VAL A 55 -30.90 -4.32 -23.20
CA VAL A 55 -30.75 -2.95 -22.68
C VAL A 55 -30.21 -2.03 -23.78
N ARG A 56 -31.03 -1.05 -24.20
CA ARG A 56 -30.62 -0.01 -25.16
C ARG A 56 -29.73 1.04 -24.45
N PRO A 57 -28.66 1.54 -25.08
CA PRO A 57 -27.80 2.54 -24.47
C PRO A 57 -28.47 3.93 -24.50
N VAL A 58 -28.64 4.54 -23.34
CA VAL A 58 -28.88 5.98 -23.22
C VAL A 58 -27.51 6.67 -23.36
N ARG A 59 -27.32 7.42 -24.45
CA ARG A 59 -26.15 8.29 -24.61
C ARG A 59 -26.32 9.49 -23.68
N SER A 60 -25.54 9.56 -22.62
CA SER A 60 -25.25 10.83 -21.93
C SER A 60 -23.94 11.38 -22.50
N ARG A 61 -24.05 12.57 -23.08
CA ARG A 61 -22.95 13.50 -23.35
C ARG A 61 -22.54 14.13 -22.01
N ASP A 62 -21.24 14.38 -21.88
CA ASP A 62 -20.49 15.20 -20.89
C ASP A 62 -19.27 14.37 -20.47
N GLY A 63 -18.08 14.60 -21.03
CA GLY A 63 -17.32 15.85 -20.99
C GLY A 63 -16.10 15.56 -20.11
N ASP A 64 -14.91 15.56 -20.72
CA ASP A 64 -13.63 15.09 -20.17
C ASP A 64 -13.41 15.37 -18.68
N ARG A 65 -13.44 14.31 -17.85
CA ARG A 65 -12.91 14.31 -16.48
C ARG A 65 -11.70 13.39 -16.46
N GLU A 66 -10.57 13.90 -15.98
CA GLU A 66 -9.32 13.15 -15.88
C GLU A 66 -9.49 11.97 -14.90
N ARG A 67 -9.26 10.76 -15.40
CA ARG A 67 -9.39 9.50 -14.65
C ARG A 67 -8.00 8.90 -14.46
N ASN A 68 -7.74 8.32 -13.29
CA ASN A 68 -6.50 7.59 -13.07
C ASN A 68 -6.51 6.22 -13.79
N ARG A 69 -5.36 5.53 -13.80
CA ARG A 69 -5.15 4.25 -14.50
C ARG A 69 -6.06 3.11 -14.02
N ALA A 70 -6.72 3.28 -12.88
CA ALA A 70 -7.66 2.33 -12.28
C ALA A 70 -9.14 2.75 -12.46
N GLY A 71 -9.43 3.83 -13.20
CA GLY A 71 -10.78 4.25 -13.57
C GLY A 71 -11.46 5.24 -12.61
N PHE A 72 -10.77 5.66 -11.54
CA PHE A 72 -11.31 6.55 -10.53
C PHE A 72 -11.04 8.03 -10.82
N PRO A 73 -11.92 8.94 -10.39
CA PRO A 73 -11.78 10.38 -10.61
C PRO A 73 -10.59 10.96 -9.83
N VAL A 74 -9.85 11.84 -10.48
CA VAL A 74 -8.76 12.62 -9.85
C VAL A 74 -9.38 13.73 -9.00
N GLN A 75 -9.02 13.81 -7.71
CA GLN A 75 -9.46 14.89 -6.83
C GLN A 75 -8.85 16.23 -7.30
N ARG A 76 -9.69 17.26 -7.48
CA ARG A 76 -9.26 18.66 -7.46
C ARG A 76 -9.68 19.26 -6.14
N GLU A 77 -8.76 20.01 -5.54
CA GLU A 77 -9.02 20.85 -4.38
C GLU A 77 -10.13 21.85 -4.74
N SER A 78 -11.15 21.94 -3.89
CA SER A 78 -12.22 22.92 -4.01
C SER A 78 -12.20 23.85 -2.80
N ASP A 79 -11.85 25.10 -3.05
CA ASP A 79 -11.89 26.19 -2.08
C ASP A 79 -13.34 26.48 -1.66
N GLY A 80 -13.60 26.44 -0.35
CA GLY A 80 -14.91 26.76 0.23
C GLY A 80 -14.81 26.97 1.73
N GLY A 81 -14.53 28.22 2.13
CA GLY A 81 -14.22 28.61 3.51
C GLY A 81 -15.40 28.53 4.48
N SER A 82 -15.10 28.00 5.67
CA SER A 82 -15.76 28.34 6.93
C SER A 82 -14.70 28.22 8.03
N ALA A 83 -14.68 29.19 8.95
CA ALA A 83 -13.62 29.50 9.92
C ALA A 83 -12.63 28.35 10.19
N GLU A 84 -11.47 28.42 9.53
CA GLU A 84 -10.47 27.36 9.56
C GLU A 84 -9.86 27.23 10.97
N PRO A 85 -9.89 26.04 11.59
CA PRO A 85 -8.85 25.71 12.55
C PRO A 85 -7.51 25.82 11.82
N ASP A 86 -6.50 26.41 12.46
CA ASP A 86 -5.18 26.67 11.87
C ASP A 86 -4.74 25.50 10.98
N ALA A 87 -4.78 25.71 9.66
CA ALA A 87 -4.55 24.66 8.66
C ALA A 87 -3.16 24.01 8.83
N GLY A 88 -2.21 24.76 9.40
CA GLY A 88 -0.91 24.23 9.81
C GLY A 88 -1.00 23.20 10.93
N SER A 89 -1.89 23.39 11.91
CA SER A 89 -2.12 22.46 13.03
C SER A 89 -2.81 21.16 12.59
N MET A 90 -3.79 21.26 11.68
CA MET A 90 -4.55 20.10 11.16
C MET A 90 -3.70 19.12 10.35
N ILE A 91 -2.69 19.61 9.62
CA ILE A 91 -1.76 18.76 8.84
C ILE A 91 -0.62 18.23 9.71
N THR A 92 -0.16 19.02 10.68
CA THR A 92 0.98 18.66 11.52
C THR A 92 0.62 17.57 12.54
N GLU A 93 -0.61 17.52 13.06
CA GLU A 93 -1.02 16.52 14.05
C GLU A 93 -0.90 15.08 13.53
N PRO A 94 -1.43 14.71 12.33
CA PRO A 94 -1.24 13.37 11.78
C PRO A 94 0.23 13.04 11.49
N ILE A 95 1.00 14.01 10.95
CA ILE A 95 2.44 13.84 10.68
C ILE A 95 3.18 13.48 11.96
N ASP A 96 3.00 14.29 13.00
CA ASP A 96 3.69 14.12 14.27
C ASP A 96 3.25 12.83 14.98
N THR A 97 1.95 12.51 14.94
CA THR A 97 1.42 11.30 15.58
C THR A 97 1.98 10.04 14.91
N LEU A 98 1.97 9.94 13.57
CA LEU A 98 2.54 8.78 12.87
C LEU A 98 4.06 8.70 13.06
N ALA A 99 4.76 9.84 13.04
CA ALA A 99 6.19 9.89 13.31
C ALA A 99 6.54 9.40 14.73
N ARG A 100 5.76 9.78 15.75
CA ARG A 100 5.94 9.30 17.13
C ARG A 100 5.69 7.79 17.25
N ILE A 101 4.64 7.27 16.62
CA ILE A 101 4.35 5.83 16.63
C ILE A 101 5.50 5.06 15.98
N GLN A 102 6.00 5.57 14.86
CA GLN A 102 7.12 4.98 14.14
C GLN A 102 8.40 4.97 14.99
N GLU A 103 8.76 6.10 15.60
CA GLU A 103 9.95 6.20 16.44
C GLU A 103 9.88 5.24 17.64
N ALA A 104 8.72 5.18 18.30
CA ALA A 104 8.49 4.25 19.39
C ALA A 104 8.56 2.78 18.92
N SER A 105 8.15 2.51 17.68
CA SER A 105 8.24 1.18 17.07
C SER A 105 9.68 0.76 16.80
N PHE A 106 10.52 1.65 16.27
CA PHE A 106 11.95 1.39 16.09
C PHE A 106 12.68 1.24 17.42
N THR A 107 12.33 2.05 18.43
CA THR A 107 12.91 1.96 19.78
C THR A 107 12.68 0.59 20.42
N ARG A 108 11.47 0.02 20.26
CA ARG A 108 11.12 -1.31 20.78
C ARG A 108 11.57 -2.47 19.88
N ALA A 109 12.02 -2.19 18.67
CA ALA A 109 12.35 -3.21 17.69
C ALA A 109 13.60 -4.01 18.07
N SER A 110 13.53 -5.32 17.85
CA SER A 110 14.69 -6.20 18.02
C SER A 110 15.86 -5.78 17.13
N GLU A 111 17.08 -6.20 17.46
CA GLU A 111 18.26 -5.95 16.63
C GLU A 111 18.08 -6.50 15.21
N ALA A 112 17.53 -7.72 15.08
CA ALA A 112 17.24 -8.33 13.79
C ALA A 112 16.23 -7.50 12.98
N THR A 113 15.19 -6.98 13.63
CA THR A 113 14.21 -6.10 12.99
C THR A 113 14.85 -4.79 12.53
N ARG A 114 15.71 -4.17 13.36
CA ARG A 114 16.45 -2.96 12.98
C ARG A 114 17.50 -3.22 11.88
N GLY A 115 18.01 -4.45 11.77
CA GLY A 115 18.84 -4.85 10.65
C GLY A 115 18.06 -4.96 9.32
N ALA A 116 16.83 -5.48 9.36
CA ALA A 116 15.97 -5.59 8.18
C ALA A 116 15.27 -4.26 7.80
N PHE A 117 14.94 -3.45 8.81
CA PHE A 117 14.39 -2.10 8.69
C PHE A 117 15.35 -1.13 9.39
N PRO A 118 16.46 -0.73 8.75
CA PRO A 118 17.38 0.24 9.33
C PRO A 118 16.67 1.59 9.56
N PRO A 119 16.71 2.19 10.77
CA PRO A 119 16.03 3.44 11.07
C PRO A 119 16.39 4.58 10.12
N GLU A 120 17.61 4.64 9.61
CA GLU A 120 18.08 5.62 8.63
C GLU A 120 17.41 5.49 7.24
N ARG A 121 16.75 4.36 6.97
CA ARG A 121 15.96 4.13 5.74
C ARG A 121 14.46 4.33 5.94
N ARG A 122 14.01 4.71 7.14
CA ARG A 122 12.59 5.02 7.38
C ARG A 122 12.18 6.29 6.64
N MET A 123 10.91 6.37 6.26
CA MET A 123 10.31 7.61 5.78
C MET A 123 10.13 8.57 6.96
N ASP A 124 10.47 9.85 6.79
CA ASP A 124 10.08 10.88 7.74
C ASP A 124 8.55 11.05 7.77
N GLY A 125 8.02 11.79 8.76
CA GLY A 125 6.57 11.90 8.96
C GLY A 125 5.81 12.45 7.75
N ALA A 126 6.36 13.48 7.08
CA ALA A 126 5.71 14.10 5.93
C ALA A 126 5.71 13.16 4.72
N ARG A 127 6.86 12.52 4.45
CA ARG A 127 7.00 11.54 3.38
C ARG A 127 6.14 10.31 3.62
N LEU A 128 6.09 9.82 4.85
CA LEU A 128 5.24 8.71 5.27
C LEU A 128 3.77 9.04 5.01
N LEU A 129 3.30 10.21 5.47
CA LEU A 129 1.91 10.63 5.24
C LEU A 129 1.59 10.73 3.75
N SER A 130 2.49 11.33 2.95
CA SER A 130 2.32 11.45 1.49
C SER A 130 2.21 10.08 0.81
N PHE A 131 3.10 9.15 1.18
CA PHE A 131 3.05 7.77 0.69
C PHE A 131 1.72 7.11 1.05
N LEU A 132 1.31 7.15 2.32
CA LEU A 132 0.09 6.51 2.79
C LEU A 132 -1.19 7.11 2.19
N ALA A 133 -1.22 8.41 1.92
CA ALA A 133 -2.38 9.07 1.32
C ALA A 133 -2.52 8.79 -0.19
N ARG A 134 -1.41 8.53 -0.90
CA ARG A 134 -1.41 8.24 -2.34
C ARG A 134 -1.78 6.77 -2.64
N LYS A 135 -1.51 5.85 -1.72
CA LYS A 135 -1.74 4.41 -1.89
C LYS A 135 -3.17 4.02 -1.54
N TRP A 136 -3.73 3.10 -2.32
CA TRP A 136 -5.14 2.69 -2.21
C TRP A 136 -5.30 1.22 -1.84
N TYR A 137 -4.34 0.38 -2.23
CA TYR A 137 -4.35 -1.04 -1.95
C TYR A 137 -3.29 -1.41 -0.93
N SER A 138 -3.61 -2.42 -0.13
CA SER A 138 -2.76 -3.00 0.89
C SER A 138 -3.10 -4.47 1.08
N VAL A 139 -2.26 -5.19 1.81
CA VAL A 139 -2.55 -6.54 2.29
C VAL A 139 -2.92 -6.46 3.77
N LEU A 140 -4.15 -6.86 4.10
CA LEU A 140 -4.61 -6.98 5.48
C LEU A 140 -4.45 -8.43 5.95
N ALA A 141 -3.64 -8.62 6.99
CA ALA A 141 -3.52 -9.86 7.73
C ALA A 141 -4.42 -9.83 8.98
N THR A 142 -5.21 -10.89 9.14
CA THR A 142 -6.13 -11.11 10.26
C THR A 142 -6.02 -12.55 10.73
N THR A 143 -6.47 -12.82 11.96
CA THR A 143 -6.42 -14.17 12.55
C THR A 143 -7.81 -14.79 12.55
N ARG A 144 -7.92 -15.99 11.98
CA ARG A 144 -9.18 -16.75 12.02
C ARG A 144 -9.47 -17.24 13.44
N PRO A 145 -10.73 -17.54 13.79
CA PRO A 145 -11.08 -18.09 15.11
C PRO A 145 -10.38 -19.39 15.48
N ASP A 146 -9.84 -20.13 14.50
CA ASP A 146 -9.04 -21.33 14.70
C ASP A 146 -7.53 -21.06 14.80
N GLY A 147 -7.13 -19.78 14.92
CA GLY A 147 -5.75 -19.34 15.04
C GLY A 147 -4.98 -19.24 13.71
N ARG A 148 -5.54 -19.69 12.58
CA ARG A 148 -4.82 -19.63 11.29
C ARG A 148 -4.79 -18.20 10.73
N PRO A 149 -3.68 -17.79 10.09
CA PRO A 149 -3.60 -16.48 9.47
C PRO A 149 -4.43 -16.41 8.19
N GLN A 150 -4.96 -15.23 7.90
CA GLN A 150 -5.50 -14.87 6.60
C GLN A 150 -4.95 -13.50 6.18
N ALA A 151 -4.20 -13.48 5.09
CA ALA A 151 -3.80 -12.26 4.40
C ALA A 151 -4.59 -12.11 3.10
N ALA A 152 -5.17 -10.94 2.86
CA ALA A 152 -5.92 -10.67 1.62
C ALA A 152 -5.75 -9.21 1.19
N PRO A 153 -5.71 -8.92 -0.13
CA PRO A 153 -5.75 -7.56 -0.64
C PRO A 153 -7.02 -6.83 -0.20
N VAL A 154 -6.85 -5.56 0.17
CA VAL A 154 -7.92 -4.65 0.57
C VAL A 154 -7.68 -3.26 0.00
N GLY A 155 -8.77 -2.56 -0.34
CA GLY A 155 -8.73 -1.11 -0.49
C GLY A 155 -8.75 -0.44 0.88
N TYR A 156 -8.01 0.64 1.07
CA TYR A 156 -8.05 1.45 2.29
C TYR A 156 -8.05 2.95 1.99
N ALA A 157 -8.47 3.72 2.98
CA ALA A 157 -8.30 5.17 3.03
C ALA A 157 -7.65 5.56 4.37
N LEU A 158 -6.81 6.58 4.35
CA LEU A 158 -6.25 7.17 5.58
C LEU A 158 -7.16 8.33 6.02
N VAL A 159 -7.69 8.26 7.24
CA VAL A 159 -8.54 9.32 7.84
C VAL A 159 -7.90 9.74 9.15
N GLY A 160 -7.30 10.94 9.16
CA GLY A 160 -6.38 11.37 10.22
C GLY A 160 -5.18 10.41 10.26
N THR A 161 -5.08 9.63 11.34
CA THR A 161 -4.05 8.59 11.52
C THR A 161 -4.57 7.17 11.39
N LYS A 162 -5.87 7.00 11.11
CA LYS A 162 -6.54 5.70 11.10
C LYS A 162 -6.66 5.15 9.68
N PHE A 163 -6.48 3.85 9.54
CA PHE A 163 -6.63 3.14 8.28
C PHE A 163 -8.04 2.57 8.22
N VAL A 164 -8.84 3.06 7.29
CA VAL A 164 -10.25 2.69 7.13
C VAL A 164 -10.38 1.80 5.92
N MET A 165 -11.12 0.71 6.03
CA MET A 165 -11.40 -0.22 4.92
C MET A 165 -12.89 -0.52 4.88
N ALA A 166 -13.48 -0.47 3.68
CA ALA A 166 -14.86 -0.88 3.45
C ALA A 166 -14.96 -2.40 3.28
N SER A 167 -16.03 -3.00 3.82
CA SER A 167 -16.26 -4.44 3.69
C SER A 167 -17.74 -4.83 3.68
N LEU A 168 -18.01 -5.98 3.06
CA LEU A 168 -19.27 -6.69 3.24
C LEU A 168 -19.37 -7.17 4.70
N PRO A 169 -20.57 -7.15 5.32
CA PRO A 169 -20.74 -7.47 6.73
C PRO A 169 -20.37 -8.92 7.10
N ASP A 170 -20.51 -9.84 6.14
CA ASP A 170 -20.25 -11.27 6.34
C ASP A 170 -18.87 -11.72 5.79
N ALA A 171 -18.03 -10.78 5.36
CA ALA A 171 -16.70 -11.09 4.87
C ALA A 171 -15.87 -11.83 5.94
N GLN A 172 -15.02 -12.77 5.50
CA GLN A 172 -14.19 -13.55 6.42
C GLN A 172 -13.35 -12.65 7.35
N ARG A 173 -12.78 -11.56 6.83
CA ARG A 173 -12.02 -10.58 7.62
C ARG A 173 -12.85 -9.93 8.73
N VAL A 174 -14.15 -9.67 8.49
CA VAL A 174 -15.04 -9.12 9.52
C VAL A 174 -15.29 -10.15 10.61
N ARG A 175 -15.50 -11.43 10.25
CA ARG A 175 -15.62 -12.53 11.24
C ARG A 175 -14.35 -12.71 12.07
N ASN A 176 -13.18 -12.63 11.42
CA ASN A 176 -11.88 -12.69 12.08
C ASN A 176 -11.73 -11.55 13.08
N LEU A 177 -12.00 -10.31 12.68
CA LEU A 177 -11.84 -9.12 13.53
C LEU A 177 -12.87 -8.99 14.66
N LYS A 178 -14.03 -9.65 14.53
CA LYS A 178 -14.97 -9.82 15.66
C LYS A 178 -14.40 -10.75 16.73
N HIS A 179 -13.57 -11.71 16.34
CA HIS A 179 -12.96 -12.68 17.26
C HIS A 179 -11.64 -12.16 17.84
N GLU A 180 -10.75 -11.66 16.98
CA GLU A 180 -9.44 -11.13 17.33
C GLU A 180 -9.33 -9.71 16.76
N PRO A 181 -9.52 -8.65 17.57
CA PRO A 181 -9.59 -7.27 17.09
C PRO A 181 -8.23 -6.67 16.74
N HIS A 182 -7.19 -7.46 16.50
CA HIS A 182 -5.89 -6.98 16.01
C HIS A 182 -5.66 -7.38 14.55
N ALA A 183 -4.97 -6.51 13.81
CA ALA A 183 -4.58 -6.78 12.44
C ALA A 183 -3.20 -6.18 12.12
N SER A 184 -2.60 -6.73 11.06
CA SER A 184 -1.42 -6.16 10.41
C SER A 184 -1.78 -5.73 8.99
N LEU A 185 -1.33 -4.55 8.58
CA LEU A 185 -1.52 -3.98 7.27
C LEU A 185 -0.15 -3.77 6.62
N VAL A 186 0.02 -4.28 5.41
CA VAL A 186 1.23 -4.07 4.61
C VAL A 186 0.87 -3.25 3.37
N ILE A 187 1.59 -2.15 3.17
CA ILE A 187 1.46 -1.26 2.03
C ILE A 187 2.82 -1.17 1.36
N ASP A 188 2.88 -1.53 0.09
CA ASP A 188 4.12 -1.54 -0.69
C ASP A 188 3.95 -0.82 -2.03
N GLU A 189 5.08 -0.38 -2.58
CA GLU A 189 5.16 0.22 -3.89
C GLU A 189 6.45 -0.19 -4.59
N ASP A 190 6.33 -0.45 -5.89
CA ASP A 190 7.38 -0.89 -6.80
C ASP A 190 7.88 -2.31 -6.49
N GLU A 191 7.94 -3.16 -7.51
CA GLU A 191 8.51 -4.52 -7.41
C GLU A 191 10.02 -4.54 -7.71
N SER A 192 10.63 -3.35 -7.89
CA SER A 192 12.06 -3.17 -8.15
C SER A 192 12.91 -2.97 -6.89
N GLU A 193 14.21 -2.72 -7.07
CA GLU A 193 15.12 -2.34 -6.00
C GLU A 193 14.84 -0.94 -5.42
N ARG A 194 13.94 -0.16 -6.02
CA ARG A 194 13.53 1.18 -5.57
C ARG A 194 12.15 1.16 -4.95
N HIS A 195 11.92 0.25 -4.01
CA HIS A 195 10.61 0.08 -3.38
C HIS A 195 10.43 0.87 -2.08
N GLY A 196 9.17 1.15 -1.76
CA GLY A 196 8.74 1.67 -0.47
C GLY A 196 7.82 0.67 0.21
N VAL A 197 7.99 0.46 1.51
CA VAL A 197 7.14 -0.45 2.30
C VAL A 197 6.76 0.21 3.62
N VAL A 198 5.51 0.04 4.03
CA VAL A 198 5.01 0.36 5.36
C VAL A 198 4.29 -0.86 5.93
N ILE A 199 4.60 -1.19 7.19
CA ILE A 199 3.92 -2.21 7.98
C ILE A 199 3.27 -1.52 9.16
N VAL A 200 1.98 -1.75 9.35
CA VAL A 200 1.20 -1.18 10.44
C VAL A 200 0.54 -2.31 11.22
N ASP A 201 0.79 -2.38 12.51
CA ASP A 201 0.06 -3.27 13.43
C ASP A 201 -0.80 -2.43 14.36
N GLY A 202 -2.01 -2.91 14.68
CA GLY A 202 -2.82 -2.23 15.68
C GLY A 202 -4.20 -2.83 15.90
N THR A 203 -4.93 -2.21 16.83
CA THR A 203 -6.29 -2.56 17.16
C THR A 203 -7.28 -2.05 16.11
N THR A 204 -8.29 -2.86 15.85
CA THR A 204 -9.38 -2.58 14.92
C THR A 204 -10.70 -2.36 15.64
N ARG A 205 -11.55 -1.53 15.03
CA ARG A 205 -12.97 -1.40 15.37
C ARG A 205 -13.80 -1.63 14.12
N LEU A 206 -14.91 -2.34 14.28
CA LEU A 206 -15.90 -2.53 13.23
C LEU A 206 -17.03 -1.55 13.49
N LEU A 207 -17.27 -0.64 12.54
CA LEU A 207 -18.33 0.35 12.61
C LEU A 207 -19.36 0.07 11.52
N GLN A 208 -20.63 0.13 11.87
CA GLN A 208 -21.68 0.18 10.87
C GLN A 208 -21.68 1.57 10.19
N PRO A 209 -22.12 1.69 8.93
CA PRO A 209 -22.12 2.97 8.21
C PRO A 209 -22.84 4.11 8.94
N LEU A 210 -23.89 3.82 9.71
CA LEU A 210 -24.61 4.84 10.48
C LEU A 210 -23.82 5.33 11.70
N GLU A 211 -23.01 4.46 12.30
CA GLU A 211 -22.10 4.78 13.41
C GLU A 211 -20.85 5.53 12.91
N ALA A 212 -20.48 5.31 11.65
CA ALA A 212 -19.39 5.99 11.02
C ALA A 212 -19.76 7.45 10.68
N GLY A 213 -19.02 8.39 11.27
CA GLY A 213 -19.08 9.80 10.93
C GLY A 213 -18.84 10.06 9.43
N LEU A 214 -19.21 11.24 8.95
CA LEU A 214 -19.08 11.61 7.53
C LEU A 214 -17.63 11.49 7.03
N GLU A 215 -16.65 11.88 7.85
CA GLU A 215 -15.22 11.79 7.53
C GLU A 215 -14.78 10.37 7.19
N MET A 216 -15.25 9.37 7.94
CA MET A 216 -14.89 7.96 7.73
C MET A 216 -15.55 7.37 6.49
N ARG A 217 -16.69 7.93 6.07
CA ARG A 217 -17.44 7.47 4.89
C ARG A 217 -17.06 8.19 3.61
N ALA A 218 -16.61 9.44 3.70
CA ALA A 218 -16.33 10.29 2.55
C ALA A 218 -15.37 9.65 1.52
N PRO A 219 -14.29 8.94 1.92
CA PRO A 219 -13.36 8.33 0.96
C PRO A 219 -13.96 7.21 0.11
N PHE A 220 -15.07 6.61 0.54
CA PHE A 220 -15.67 5.45 -0.13
C PHE A 220 -16.90 5.83 -0.97
N ARG A 221 -17.20 7.13 -1.09
CA ARG A 221 -18.26 7.59 -1.97
C ARG A 221 -17.85 7.39 -3.44
N ASP A 222 -18.82 7.05 -4.27
CA ASP A 222 -18.61 6.92 -5.72
C ASP A 222 -18.50 8.29 -6.41
N ASP A 223 -18.34 8.27 -7.73
CA ASP A 223 -18.24 9.48 -8.58
C ASP A 223 -19.48 10.40 -8.48
N ALA A 224 -20.63 9.86 -8.05
CA ALA A 224 -21.86 10.62 -7.82
C ALA A 224 -21.97 11.15 -6.37
N GLY A 225 -20.98 10.87 -5.53
CA GLY A 225 -20.99 11.21 -4.11
C GLY A 225 -21.85 10.27 -3.27
N THR A 226 -22.32 9.14 -3.80
CA THR A 226 -23.16 8.18 -3.09
C THR A 226 -22.29 7.21 -2.29
N PHE A 227 -22.70 6.90 -1.07
CA PHE A 227 -22.04 5.85 -0.28
C PHE A 227 -22.59 4.49 -0.71
N PRO A 228 -21.77 3.56 -1.24
CA PRO A 228 -22.27 2.30 -1.79
C PRO A 228 -22.96 1.42 -0.74
N ASP A 229 -24.09 0.82 -1.13
CA ASP A 229 -24.95 -0.01 -0.27
C ASP A 229 -24.31 -1.34 0.15
N TRP A 230 -23.40 -1.87 -0.66
CA TRP A 230 -22.65 -3.09 -0.34
C TRP A 230 -21.74 -2.90 0.88
N ILE A 231 -21.39 -1.66 1.24
CA ILE A 231 -20.55 -1.37 2.40
C ILE A 231 -21.40 -1.48 3.66
N GLY A 232 -21.46 -2.69 4.23
CA GLY A 232 -22.17 -2.94 5.48
C GLY A 232 -21.33 -2.71 6.74
N VAL A 233 -19.99 -2.65 6.62
CA VAL A 233 -19.06 -2.44 7.73
C VAL A 233 -17.85 -1.62 7.26
N LEU A 234 -17.42 -0.66 8.08
CA LEU A 234 -16.10 -0.06 8.02
C LEU A 234 -15.19 -0.68 9.08
N ILE A 235 -14.04 -1.19 8.65
CA ILE A 235 -12.96 -1.64 9.52
C ILE A 235 -12.05 -0.43 9.75
N VAL A 236 -11.90 -0.01 11.00
CA VAL A 236 -11.05 1.11 11.39
C VAL A 236 -9.87 0.58 12.20
N LEU A 237 -8.68 0.57 11.60
CA LEU A 237 -7.43 0.18 12.26
C LEU A 237 -6.76 1.43 12.83
N THR A 238 -6.50 1.40 14.14
CA THR A 238 -5.74 2.44 14.85
C THR A 238 -4.29 1.94 15.01
N PRO A 239 -3.29 2.64 14.46
CA PRO A 239 -1.91 2.18 14.48
C PRO A 239 -1.32 2.19 15.91
N GLU A 240 -0.64 1.11 16.28
CA GLU A 240 0.09 0.96 17.55
C GLU A 240 1.57 0.65 17.32
N ARG A 241 1.87 0.01 16.19
CA ARG A 241 3.21 -0.18 15.65
C ARG A 241 3.24 0.24 14.19
N LEU A 242 4.29 0.94 13.80
CA LEU A 242 4.51 1.36 12.43
C LEU A 242 6.00 1.23 12.09
N LEU A 243 6.31 0.46 11.05
CA LEU A 243 7.63 0.43 10.44
C LEU A 243 7.52 0.91 9.00
N SER A 244 8.47 1.70 8.54
CA SER A 244 8.60 2.01 7.12
C SER A 244 10.03 1.77 6.64
N TYR A 245 10.14 1.55 5.35
CA TYR A 245 11.40 1.40 4.64
C TYR A 245 11.28 2.05 3.26
N ALA A 246 12.26 2.87 2.91
CA ALA A 246 12.44 3.43 1.58
C ALA A 246 13.79 2.97 1.04
N ALA A 247 13.75 2.18 -0.04
CA ALA A 247 14.96 1.76 -0.72
C ALA A 247 15.68 2.96 -1.35
N GLN A 248 16.96 2.77 -1.68
CA GLN A 248 17.76 3.85 -2.25
C GLN A 248 17.16 4.32 -3.58
N GLY A 249 16.98 5.63 -3.74
CA GLY A 249 16.40 6.18 -4.96
C GLY A 249 14.89 5.95 -5.11
N PHE A 250 14.21 5.37 -4.11
CA PHE A 250 12.75 5.45 -4.06
C PHE A 250 12.34 6.93 -3.99
N GLN A 251 11.44 7.36 -4.87
CA GLN A 251 11.01 8.77 -4.92
C GLN A 251 9.68 8.99 -4.19
N GLY A 252 8.78 8.01 -4.19
CA GLY A 252 7.51 8.05 -3.44
C GLY A 252 6.49 9.06 -3.96
#